data_AF-A0AB74VGC5-F1
#
_entry.id   AF-A0AB74VGC5-F1
#
_cell.length_a   1.000
_cell.length_b   1.000
_cell.length_c   1.000
_cell.angle_alpha   90.00
_cell.angle_beta   90.00
_cell.angle_gamma   90.00
#
_symmetry.space_group_name_H-M   'P 1'
#
loop_
_entity.id
_entity.type
_entity.pdbx_description
1 polymer ?
#
loop_
_entity_poly.entity_id
_entity_poly.type
_entity_poly.pdbx_seq_one_letter_code
_entity_poly.pdbx_strand_id
1 'polypeptide(L)'
;MKKIFLTVLPSLLTYLFIYVDSRFPYSKCILIGIYILFPIMFITQTVISSKSVKNMLIGLLLLSLSIILPINKWYKMSSMMPAIIVYLLLAGITYFLIRTVNFIKRKSKKQI
;
A
#
# COMPACT_ATOMS: atom_id res chain seq x y z
N MET A 1 13.50 -3.80 -15.56
CA MET A 1 12.05 -4.00 -15.71
C MET A 1 11.38 -4.66 -14.49
N LYS A 2 11.94 -5.73 -13.90
CA LYS A 2 11.35 -6.45 -12.73
C LYS A 2 10.88 -5.56 -11.56
N LYS A 3 11.61 -4.47 -11.25
CA LYS A 3 11.29 -3.59 -10.11
C LYS A 3 10.03 -2.74 -10.33
N ILE A 4 9.77 -2.28 -11.55
CA ILE A 4 8.59 -1.44 -11.85
C ILE A 4 7.33 -2.30 -11.76
N PHE A 5 7.39 -3.53 -12.29
CA PHE A 5 6.30 -4.49 -12.18
C PHE A 5 5.96 -4.80 -10.71
N LEU A 6 6.98 -5.02 -9.88
CA LEU A 6 6.79 -5.23 -8.43
C LEU A 6 6.19 -4.00 -7.72
N THR A 7 6.44 -2.79 -8.20
CA THR A 7 5.83 -1.55 -7.67
C THR A 7 4.35 -1.43 -8.04
N VAL A 8 3.93 -1.96 -9.19
CA VAL A 8 2.54 -1.87 -9.66
C VAL A 8 1.69 -3.03 -9.12
N LEU A 9 2.33 -4.16 -8.81
CA LEU A 9 1.65 -5.39 -8.42
C LEU A 9 0.71 -5.22 -7.21
N PRO A 10 1.08 -4.52 -6.11
CA PRO A 10 0.16 -4.33 -4.99
C PRO A 10 -1.09 -3.54 -5.37
N SER A 11 -0.94 -2.52 -6.23
CA SER A 11 -2.06 -1.70 -6.72
C SER A 11 -3.00 -2.48 -7.64
N LEU A 12 -2.45 -3.40 -8.44
CA LEU A 12 -3.26 -4.28 -9.29
C LEU A 12 -4.06 -5.29 -8.44
N LEU A 13 -3.42 -5.89 -7.44
CA LEU A 13 -4.03 -6.87 -6.56
C LEU A 13 -5.16 -6.26 -5.72
N THR A 14 -4.97 -5.06 -5.15
CA THR A 14 -6.06 -4.37 -4.42
C THR A 14 -7.21 -4.02 -5.33
N TYR A 15 -6.94 -3.53 -6.55
CA TYR A 15 -8.01 -3.23 -7.51
C TYR A 15 -8.81 -4.49 -7.88
N LEU A 16 -8.12 -5.59 -8.21
CA LEU A 16 -8.75 -6.88 -8.52
C LEU A 16 -9.58 -7.40 -7.35
N PHE A 17 -9.07 -7.31 -6.13
CA PHE A 17 -9.81 -7.69 -4.93
C PHE A 17 -11.12 -6.92 -4.81
N ILE A 18 -11.09 -5.59 -4.93
CA ILE A 18 -12.28 -4.74 -4.84
C ILE A 18 -13.25 -5.04 -6.01
N TYR A 19 -12.73 -5.31 -7.21
CA TYR A 19 -13.53 -5.65 -8.38
C TYR A 19 -14.31 -6.95 -8.17
N VAL A 20 -13.61 -8.01 -7.79
CA VAL A 20 -14.22 -9.32 -7.53
C VAL A 20 -15.26 -9.19 -6.43
N ASP A 21 -14.90 -8.54 -5.32
CA ASP A 21 -15.78 -8.36 -4.17
C ASP A 21 -17.08 -7.62 -4.54
N SER A 22 -16.98 -6.59 -5.38
CA SER A 22 -18.14 -5.78 -5.81
C SER A 22 -19.18 -6.55 -6.63
N ARG A 23 -18.82 -7.72 -7.18
CA ARG A 23 -19.72 -8.56 -7.98
C ARG A 23 -20.54 -9.53 -7.10
N PHE A 24 -20.19 -9.70 -5.83
CA PHE A 24 -20.91 -10.55 -4.91
C PHE A 24 -21.84 -9.72 -4.03
N PRO A 25 -23.16 -9.71 -4.28
CA PRO A 25 -24.10 -9.07 -3.38
C PRO A 25 -23.96 -9.72 -1.99
N TYR A 26 -23.91 -8.90 -0.94
CA TYR A 26 -23.73 -9.28 0.47
C TYR A 26 -22.31 -9.61 0.95
N SER A 27 -21.29 -9.51 0.10
CA SER A 27 -19.91 -9.67 0.58
C SER A 27 -19.53 -8.55 1.55
N LYS A 28 -19.25 -8.93 2.80
CA LYS A 28 -18.63 -8.04 3.81
C LYS A 28 -17.10 -8.09 3.74
N CYS A 29 -16.52 -8.78 2.75
CA CYS A 29 -15.08 -8.94 2.65
C CYS A 29 -14.36 -7.62 2.35
N ILE A 30 -15.04 -6.60 1.81
CA ILE A 30 -14.50 -5.25 1.69
C ILE A 30 -14.04 -4.69 3.04
N LEU A 31 -14.71 -5.02 4.15
CA LEU A 31 -14.30 -4.61 5.50
C LEU A 31 -12.95 -5.23 5.88
N ILE A 32 -12.76 -6.51 5.57
CA ILE A 32 -11.45 -7.19 5.74
C ILE A 32 -10.40 -6.50 4.86
N GLY A 33 -10.79 -6.11 3.65
CA GLY A 33 -9.99 -5.28 2.75
C GLY A 33 -9.49 -4.01 3.44
N ILE A 34 -10.41 -3.22 3.99
CA ILE A 34 -10.15 -1.93 4.63
C ILE A 34 -9.30 -2.08 5.90
N TYR A 35 -9.64 -3.03 6.77
CA TYR A 35 -8.99 -3.12 8.09
C TYR A 35 -7.68 -3.91 8.10
N ILE A 36 -7.46 -4.80 7.13
CA ILE A 36 -6.32 -5.73 7.14
C ILE A 36 -5.55 -5.65 5.82
N LEU A 37 -6.22 -5.92 4.70
CA LEU A 37 -5.53 -6.09 3.42
C LEU A 37 -4.85 -4.80 2.96
N PHE A 38 -5.57 -3.68 2.90
CA PHE A 38 -5.03 -2.41 2.41
C PHE A 38 -3.87 -1.90 3.27
N PRO A 39 -3.95 -1.86 4.62
CA PRO A 39 -2.79 -1.56 5.46
C PRO A 39 -1.55 -2.40 5.12
N ILE A 40 -1.72 -3.73 4.99
CA ILE A 40 -0.61 -4.64 4.65
C ILE A 40 -0.04 -4.33 3.27
N MET A 41 -0.90 -3.99 2.30
CA MET A 41 -0.45 -3.64 0.95
C MET A 41 0.34 -2.33 0.93
N PHE A 42 -0.01 -1.33 1.75
CA PHE A 42 0.77 -0.09 1.90
C PHE A 42 2.14 -0.35 2.55
N ILE A 43 2.21 -1.22 3.57
CA ILE A 43 3.47 -1.66 4.18
C ILE A 43 4.33 -2.38 3.14
N THR A 44 3.76 -3.36 2.45
CA THR A 44 4.45 -4.19 1.45
C THR A 44 4.99 -3.34 0.30
N GLN A 45 4.17 -2.42 -0.20
CA GLN A 45 4.56 -1.46 -1.23
C GLN A 45 5.78 -0.64 -0.79
N THR A 46 5.75 -0.14 0.43
CA THR A 46 6.86 0.61 1.03
C THR A 46 8.13 -0.22 1.14
N VAL A 47 8.04 -1.47 1.61
CA VAL A 47 9.19 -2.37 1.73
C VAL A 47 9.84 -2.62 0.36
N ILE A 48 9.04 -2.96 -0.65
CA ILE A 48 9.50 -3.25 -2.02
C ILE A 48 10.20 -2.03 -2.64
N SER A 49 9.62 -0.85 -2.45
CA SER A 49 10.05 0.39 -3.13
C SER A 49 10.99 1.27 -2.29
N SER A 50 11.30 0.88 -1.05
CA SER A 50 12.12 1.63 -0.07
C SER A 50 13.47 2.13 -0.57
N LYS A 51 14.02 1.50 -1.62
CA LYS A 51 15.31 1.88 -2.23
C LYS A 51 15.22 3.18 -3.07
N SER A 52 14.03 3.59 -3.50
CA SER A 52 13.83 4.80 -4.30
C SER A 52 12.57 5.52 -3.86
N VAL A 53 12.74 6.71 -3.27
CA VAL A 53 11.64 7.56 -2.79
C VAL A 53 10.66 7.87 -3.93
N LYS A 54 11.15 8.15 -5.14
CA LYS A 54 10.31 8.42 -6.31
C LYS A 54 9.40 7.23 -6.64
N ASN A 55 9.95 6.02 -6.69
CA ASN A 55 9.17 4.83 -7.00
C ASN A 55 8.17 4.49 -5.89
N MET A 56 8.55 4.76 -4.63
CA MET A 56 7.68 4.58 -3.47
C MET A 56 6.47 5.52 -3.54
N LEU A 57 6.69 6.81 -3.77
CA LEU A 57 5.62 7.79 -3.90
C LEU A 57 4.67 7.46 -5.05
N ILE A 58 5.21 7.12 -6.24
CA ILE A 58 4.41 6.69 -7.39
C ILE A 58 3.56 5.46 -7.04
N GLY A 59 4.17 4.48 -6.38
CA GLY A 59 3.49 3.26 -5.97
C GLY A 59 2.39 3.48 -4.93
N LEU A 60 2.64 4.31 -3.93
CA LEU A 60 1.64 4.68 -2.92
C LEU A 60 0.47 5.47 -3.54
N LEU A 61 0.76 6.34 -4.51
CA LEU A 61 -0.26 7.07 -5.25
C LEU A 61 -1.13 6.12 -6.10
N LEU A 62 -0.50 5.20 -6.85
CA LEU A 62 -1.21 4.14 -7.58
C LEU A 62 -2.07 3.29 -6.66
N LEU A 63 -1.53 2.85 -5.51
CA LEU A 63 -2.25 2.05 -4.53
C LEU A 63 -3.46 2.79 -3.94
N SER A 64 -3.31 4.09 -3.68
CA SER A 64 -4.40 4.95 -3.20
C SER A 64 -5.50 5.09 -4.26
N LEU A 65 -5.14 5.35 -5.52
CA LEU A 65 -6.09 5.46 -6.63
C LEU A 65 -6.83 4.14 -6.90
N SER A 66 -6.12 3.01 -6.80
CA SER A 66 -6.69 1.66 -6.90
C SER A 66 -7.71 1.34 -5.82
N ILE A 67 -7.79 2.12 -4.75
CA ILE A 67 -8.77 1.96 -3.67
C ILE A 67 -9.90 3.01 -3.82
N ILE A 68 -9.55 4.29 -3.99
CA ILE A 68 -10.52 5.40 -4.04
C ILE A 68 -11.52 5.21 -5.19
N LEU A 69 -11.00 5.00 -6.41
CA LEU A 69 -11.82 4.95 -7.61
C LEU A 69 -12.86 3.82 -7.57
N PRO A 70 -12.47 2.55 -7.35
CA PRO A 70 -13.45 1.46 -7.36
C PRO A 70 -14.40 1.50 -6.16
N ILE A 71 -13.95 1.89 -4.97
CA ILE A 71 -14.83 1.95 -3.79
C ILE A 71 -15.90 3.03 -3.97
N ASN A 72 -15.53 4.21 -4.45
CA ASN A 72 -16.50 5.26 -4.71
C ASN A 72 -17.51 4.83 -5.80
N LYS A 73 -17.02 4.17 -6.87
CA LYS A 73 -17.86 3.76 -8.01
C LYS A 73 -18.79 2.60 -7.68
N TRP A 74 -18.32 1.56 -7.00
CA TRP A 74 -19.07 0.31 -6.82
C TRP A 74 -19.78 0.23 -5.46
N TYR A 75 -19.17 0.76 -4.41
CA TYR A 75 -19.74 0.69 -3.05
C TYR A 75 -20.47 1.97 -2.64
N LYS A 76 -20.37 3.06 -3.40
CA LYS A 76 -20.97 4.38 -3.11
C LYS A 76 -20.71 4.84 -1.67
N MET A 77 -19.57 4.46 -1.10
CA MET A 77 -19.16 4.90 0.23
C MET A 77 -18.72 6.37 0.16
N SER A 78 -19.11 7.16 1.16
CA SER A 78 -18.92 8.63 1.17
C SER A 78 -17.47 9.06 0.92
N SER A 79 -16.54 8.64 1.78
CA SER A 79 -15.13 9.00 1.65
C SER A 79 -14.22 7.98 2.30
N MET A 80 -13.30 7.42 1.51
CA MET A 80 -12.17 6.61 1.99
C MET A 80 -10.94 7.46 2.34
N MET A 81 -11.02 8.79 2.23
CA MET A 81 -9.86 9.67 2.50
C MET A 81 -9.29 9.50 3.90
N PRO A 82 -10.09 9.42 4.98
CA PRO A 82 -9.54 9.21 6.33
C PRO A 82 -8.73 7.93 6.44
N ALA A 83 -9.25 6.82 5.88
CA ALA A 83 -8.57 5.53 5.89
C ALA A 83 -7.24 5.59 5.11
N ILE A 84 -7.23 6.25 3.96
CA ILE A 84 -6.01 6.39 3.13
C ILE A 84 -4.96 7.24 3.80
N ILE A 85 -5.34 8.32 4.50
CA ILE A 85 -4.40 9.11 5.30
C ILE A 85 -3.73 8.22 6.36
N VAL A 86 -4.49 7.38 7.05
CA VAL A 86 -3.94 6.41 8.02
C VAL A 86 -2.99 5.42 7.36
N TYR A 87 -3.32 4.89 6.17
CA TYR A 87 -2.44 3.96 5.46
C TYR A 87 -1.16 4.63 4.97
N LEU A 88 -1.22 5.89 4.54
CA LEU A 88 -0.04 6.67 4.15
C LEU A 88 0.86 6.97 5.35
N LEU A 89 0.29 7.28 6.52
CA LEU A 89 1.06 7.41 7.76
C LEU A 89 1.75 6.10 8.12
N LEU A 90 1.06 4.96 8.00
CA LEU A 90 1.62 3.64 8.23
C LEU A 90 2.78 3.32 7.29
N ALA A 91 2.64 3.67 6.01
CA ALA A 91 3.72 3.59 5.02
C ALA A 91 4.91 4.49 5.42
N GLY A 92 4.67 5.72 5.87
CA GLY A 92 5.70 6.63 6.35
C GLY A 92 6.49 6.08 7.55
N ILE A 93 5.79 5.54 8.55
CA ILE A 93 6.40 4.89 9.72
C ILE A 93 7.25 3.70 9.28
N THR A 94 6.71 2.86 8.39
CA THR A 94 7.42 1.70 7.84
C THR A 94 8.71 2.12 7.13
N TYR A 95 8.66 3.17 6.32
CA TYR A 95 9.84 3.70 5.63
C TYR A 95 10.91 4.20 6.62
N PHE A 96 10.49 4.91 7.68
CA PHE A 96 11.39 5.39 8.72
C PHE A 96 12.10 4.22 9.42
N LEU A 97 11.35 3.17 9.81
CA LEU A 97 11.92 1.98 10.43
C LEU A 97 12.95 1.29 9.52
N ILE A 98 12.63 1.10 8.23
CA ILE A 98 13.56 0.51 7.26
C ILE A 98 14.85 1.35 7.17
N ARG A 99 14.75 2.67 7.14
CA ARG A 99 15.90 3.57 7.05
C ARG A 99 16.77 3.48 8.30
N THR A 100 16.17 3.46 9.48
CA THR A 100 16.86 3.32 10.77
C THR A 100 17.61 1.99 10.87
N VAL A 101 16.95 0.88 10.54
CA VAL A 101 17.59 -0.46 10.53
C VAL A 101 18.78 -0.51 9.58
N ASN A 102 18.62 0.04 8.37
CA ASN A 102 19.71 0.10 7.39
C ASN A 102 20.88 0.98 7.84
N PHE A 103 20.60 2.07 8.57
CA PHE A 103 21.63 2.93 9.14
C PHE A 103 22.44 2.20 10.23
N ILE A 104 21.75 1.54 11.16
CA ILE A 104 22.39 0.74 12.24
C ILE A 104 23.27 -0.37 11.63
N LYS A 105 22.74 -1.10 10.63
CA LYS A 105 23.47 -2.16 9.94
C LYS A 105 24.75 -1.66 9.24
N ARG A 106 24.71 -0.45 8.67
CA ARG A 106 25.90 0.17 8.05
C ARG A 106 26.95 0.58 9.08
N LYS A 107 26.54 1.04 10.27
CA LYS A 107 27.46 1.43 11.34
C LYS A 107 28.18 0.21 11.92
N SER A 108 27.46 -0.88 12.19
CA SER A 108 28.03 -2.14 12.67
C SER A 108 29.03 -2.75 11.68
N LYS A 109 28.77 -2.68 10.37
CA LYS A 109 29.70 -3.17 9.34
C LYS A 109 30.99 -2.37 9.18
N LYS A 110 31.07 -1.14 9.67
CA LYS A 110 32.28 -0.29 9.59
C LYS A 110 33.24 -0.49 10.79
N GLN A 111 32.83 -1.26 11.79
CA GLN A 111 33.60 -1.51 13.01
C GLN A 111 34.32 -2.87 13.00
N ILE A 112 34.24 -3.61 11.88
CA ILE A 112 34.99 -4.85 11.60
C ILE A 112 35.93 -4.53 10.44
#